data_AF-A0A7S7UPW2-F1
#
_entry.id   AF-A0A7S7UPW2-F1
#
_cell.length_a   1.000
_cell.length_b   1.000
_cell.length_c   1.000
_cell.angle_alpha   90.00
_cell.angle_beta   90.00
_cell.angle_gamma   90.00
#
_symmetry.space_group_name_H-M   'P 1'
#
loop_
_entity.id
_entity.type
_entity.pdbx_description
1 polymer ?
#
loop_
_entity_poly.entity_id
_entity_poly.type
_entity_poly.pdbx_seq_one_letter_code
_entity_poly.pdbx_strand_id
1 'polypeptide(L)'
;MAEISDHYAAWSQGREIGTIRHARDASGPDRSWEWFIVVPMGLPAWASGDAPDRDTAIRAFSAAWGRLLKETQPQRLQRAWELGHAAQSRSAPSQCSPSPTVG
;
A
#
# COMPACT_ATOMS: atom_id res chain seq x y z
N MET A 1 28.07 -7.05 -3.99
CA MET A 1 27.11 -6.38 -4.90
C MET A 1 25.82 -6.24 -4.12
N ALA A 2 25.48 -5.05 -3.63
CA ALA A 2 24.24 -4.87 -2.88
C ALA A 2 23.08 -5.06 -3.87
N GLU A 3 22.24 -6.06 -3.64
CA GLU A 3 20.94 -6.19 -4.31
C GLU A 3 20.17 -4.91 -4.03
N ILE A 4 20.14 -4.00 -5.00
CA ILE A 4 19.25 -2.84 -4.94
C ILE A 4 17.86 -3.46 -5.04
N SER A 5 17.19 -3.59 -3.89
CA SER A 5 15.80 -4.06 -3.86
C SER A 5 14.98 -3.13 -4.75
N ASP A 6 14.57 -3.63 -5.91
CA ASP A 6 13.74 -2.92 -6.90
C ASP A 6 12.30 -2.69 -6.41
N HIS A 7 12.09 -2.73 -5.09
CA HIS A 7 10.80 -2.64 -4.41
C HIS A 7 10.95 -1.70 -3.21
N TYR A 8 10.19 -0.61 -3.24
CA TYR A 8 10.12 0.41 -2.20
C TYR A 8 8.69 0.50 -1.70
N ALA A 9 8.46 0.05 -0.47
CA ALA A 9 7.21 0.32 0.22
C ALA A 9 7.23 1.77 0.74
N ALA A 10 6.17 2.52 0.44
CA ALA A 10 5.95 3.86 0.97
C ALA A 10 5.16 3.76 2.27
N TRP A 11 5.72 4.31 3.35
CA TRP A 11 5.14 4.26 4.69
C TRP A 11 4.73 5.65 5.15
N SER A 12 3.58 5.74 5.81
CA SER A 12 3.11 6.95 6.48
C SER A 12 2.40 6.57 7.77
N GLN A 13 2.73 7.26 8.87
CA GLN A 13 2.17 6.98 10.21
C GLN A 13 2.26 5.50 10.61
N GLY A 14 3.35 4.82 10.25
CA GLY A 14 3.57 3.40 10.54
C GLY A 14 2.72 2.44 9.71
N ARG A 15 2.08 2.92 8.63
CA ARG A 15 1.25 2.12 7.72
C ARG A 15 1.79 2.20 6.31
N GLU A 16 1.76 1.10 5.60
CA GLU A 16 2.05 1.09 4.16
C GLU A 16 0.91 1.83 3.43
N ILE A 17 1.27 2.85 2.67
CA ILE A 17 0.33 3.67 1.89
C ILE A 17 0.49 3.44 0.38
N GLY A 18 1.56 2.78 -0.03
CA GLY A 18 1.85 2.57 -1.44
C GLY A 18 3.09 1.74 -1.65
N THR A 19 3.27 1.34 -2.89
CA THR A 19 4.44 0.60 -3.32
C THR A 19 4.96 1.22 -4.60
N ILE A 20 6.28 1.32 -4.71
CA ILE A 20 7.01 1.78 -5.88
C ILE A 20 7.97 0.65 -6.25
N ARG A 21 7.87 0.12 -7.45
CA ARG A 21 8.69 -1.01 -7.90
C ARG A 21 9.09 -0.86 -9.37
N HIS A 22 10.08 -1.60 -9.83
CA HIS A 22 10.31 -1.71 -11.26
C HIS A 22 9.21 -2.50 -11.97
N ALA A 23 8.84 -2.05 -13.17
CA ALA A 23 7.94 -2.76 -14.07
C ALA A 23 8.53 -4.12 -14.40
N ARG A 24 7.79 -5.18 -14.08
CA ARG A 24 8.26 -6.57 -14.21
C ARG A 24 8.54 -6.96 -15.68
N ASP A 25 7.87 -6.29 -16.61
CA ASP A 25 7.97 -6.51 -18.06
C ASP A 25 9.06 -5.66 -18.75
N ALA A 26 9.73 -4.77 -18.02
CA ALA A 26 10.82 -3.96 -18.56
C ALA A 26 12.11 -4.79 -18.69
N SER A 27 12.16 -5.70 -19.66
CA SER A 27 13.35 -6.50 -20.00
C SER A 27 14.38 -5.74 -20.86
N GLY A 28 14.29 -4.41 -20.95
CA GLY A 28 15.16 -3.56 -21.76
C GLY A 28 15.82 -2.43 -20.96
N PRO A 29 16.64 -1.59 -21.63
CA PRO A 29 17.22 -0.38 -21.00
C PRO A 29 16.15 0.62 -20.52
N ASP A 30 14.91 0.47 -20.99
CA ASP A 30 13.73 1.21 -20.56
C ASP A 30 13.12 0.60 -19.29
N ARG A 31 13.88 0.69 -18.19
CA ARG A 31 13.47 0.11 -16.90
C ARG A 31 12.45 1.03 -16.21
N SER A 32 11.21 1.00 -16.68
CA SER A 32 10.13 1.81 -16.12
C SER A 32 9.87 1.44 -14.65
N TRP A 33 9.49 2.42 -13.85
CA TRP A 33 9.08 2.34 -12.45
C TRP A 33 7.57 2.43 -12.35
N GLU A 34 6.94 1.42 -11.76
CA GLU A 34 5.53 1.43 -11.43
C GLU A 34 5.34 1.93 -10.00
N TRP A 35 4.28 2.69 -9.76
CA TRP A 35 3.86 3.09 -8.44
C TRP A 35 2.35 2.91 -8.31
N PHE A 36 1.91 2.54 -7.10
CA PHE A 36 0.50 2.44 -6.79
C PHE A 36 0.25 2.70 -5.31
N ILE A 37 -0.87 3.33 -5.01
CA ILE A 37 -1.32 3.57 -3.64
C ILE A 37 -2.08 2.33 -3.17
N VAL A 38 -1.80 1.85 -1.96
CA VAL A 38 -2.52 0.74 -1.31
C VAL A 38 -3.20 1.26 -0.05
N VAL A 39 -4.41 1.78 -0.22
CA VAL A 39 -5.28 2.15 0.91
C VAL A 39 -6.58 1.34 0.87
N PRO A 40 -7.16 1.01 2.03
CA PRO A 40 -8.40 0.23 2.13
C PRO A 40 -9.63 1.09 1.81
N MET A 41 -9.67 1.67 0.60
CA MET A 41 -10.78 2.46 0.07
C MET A 41 -10.88 2.27 -1.45
N GLY A 42 -12.00 2.69 -2.04
CA GLY A 42 -12.14 2.74 -3.49
C GLY A 42 -11.11 3.71 -4.07
N LEU A 43 -10.06 3.15 -4.67
CA LEU A 43 -8.98 3.92 -5.28
C LEU A 43 -9.37 4.37 -6.69
N PRO A 44 -9.18 5.64 -7.04
CA PRO A 44 -9.38 6.11 -8.40
C PRO A 44 -8.29 5.58 -9.34
N ALA A 45 -8.58 5.50 -10.63
CA ALA A 45 -7.64 4.98 -11.63
C ALA A 45 -6.31 5.75 -11.71
N TRP A 46 -6.28 7.01 -11.27
CA TRP A 46 -5.07 7.83 -11.19
C TRP A 46 -4.19 7.54 -9.96
N ALA A 47 -4.61 6.64 -9.06
CA ALA A 47 -3.86 6.25 -7.86
C ALA A 47 -2.74 5.23 -8.14
N SER A 48 -2.52 4.91 -9.41
CA SER A 48 -1.41 4.10 -9.90
C SER A 48 -0.89 4.68 -11.21
N GLY A 49 0.38 4.44 -11.51
CA GLY A 49 0.98 4.82 -12.78
C GLY A 49 2.39 4.28 -12.94
N ASP A 50 2.95 4.55 -14.10
CA ASP A 50 4.36 4.28 -14.43
C ASP A 50 5.16 5.58 -14.54
N ALA A 51 6.47 5.46 -14.48
CA ALA A 51 7.43 6.55 -14.56
C ALA A 51 8.76 6.03 -15.14
N PRO A 52 9.56 6.88 -15.81
CA PRO A 52 10.84 6.46 -16.36
C PRO A 52 11.92 6.25 -15.27
N ASP A 53 11.81 6.96 -14.14
CA ASP A 53 12.82 6.97 -13.09
C ASP A 53 12.20 6.91 -11.69
N ARG A 54 12.99 6.46 -10.73
CA ARG A 54 12.61 6.40 -9.30
C ARG A 54 12.16 7.75 -8.76
N ASP A 55 12.91 8.83 -9.05
CA ASP A 55 12.58 10.17 -8.56
C ASP A 55 11.24 10.64 -9.13
N THR A 56 11.02 10.39 -10.42
CA THR A 56 9.76 10.69 -11.10
C THR A 56 8.60 9.87 -10.53
N ALA A 57 8.81 8.59 -10.24
CA ALA A 57 7.82 7.72 -9.59
C ALA A 57 7.47 8.22 -8.18
N ILE A 58 8.48 8.58 -7.37
CA ILE A 58 8.29 9.12 -6.02
C ILE A 58 7.53 10.45 -6.07
N ARG A 59 7.85 11.35 -7.00
CA ARG A 59 7.14 12.62 -7.18
C ARG A 59 5.69 12.41 -7.61
N ALA A 60 5.47 11.54 -8.60
CA ALA A 60 4.14 11.22 -9.09
C ALA A 60 3.29 10.59 -7.97
N PHE A 61 3.86 9.62 -7.24
CA PHE A 61 3.24 9.01 -6.06
C PHE A 61 2.90 10.06 -4.99
N SER A 62 3.84 10.94 -4.64
CA SER A 62 3.64 11.97 -3.61
C SER A 62 2.57 12.99 -4.02
N ALA A 63 2.54 13.36 -5.30
CA ALA A 63 1.53 14.24 -5.86
C ALA A 63 0.14 13.58 -5.85
N ALA A 64 0.05 12.32 -6.27
CA ALA A 64 -1.18 11.53 -6.22
C ALA A 64 -1.66 11.33 -4.79
N TRP A 65 -0.76 11.03 -3.85
CA TRP A 65 -1.07 10.92 -2.42
C TRP A 65 -1.57 12.24 -1.83
N GLY A 66 -0.88 13.35 -2.12
CA GLY A 66 -1.30 14.68 -1.69
C GLY A 66 -2.65 15.09 -2.29
N ARG A 67 -2.94 14.69 -3.53
CA ARG A 67 -4.25 14.87 -4.16
C ARG A 67 -5.32 14.01 -3.49
N LEU A 68 -5.01 12.74 -3.20
CA LEU A 68 -5.91 11.84 -2.48
C LEU A 68 -6.26 12.39 -1.10
N LEU A 69 -5.30 12.97 -0.36
CA LEU A 69 -5.54 13.61 0.93
C LEU A 69 -6.36 14.90 0.84
N LYS A 70 -6.32 15.60 -0.30
CA LYS A 70 -7.14 16.80 -0.54
C LYS A 70 -8.56 16.44 -0.94
N GLU A 71 -8.73 15.45 -1.82
CA GLU A 71 -10.04 14.99 -2.28
C GLU A 71 -10.76 14.12 -1.23
N THR A 72 -9.98 13.31 -0.51
CA THR A 72 -10.47 12.46 0.57
C THR A 72 -10.25 13.15 1.90
N GLN A 73 -11.34 13.49 2.60
CA GLN A 73 -11.23 14.06 3.94
C GLN A 73 -10.37 13.15 4.83
N PRO A 74 -9.41 13.69 5.59
CA PRO A 74 -8.51 12.90 6.43
C PRO A 74 -9.27 12.02 7.43
N GLN A 75 -10.45 12.45 7.88
CA GLN A 75 -11.35 11.67 8.74
C GLN A 75 -11.90 10.41 8.07
N ARG A 76 -12.17 10.43 6.75
CA ARG A 76 -12.61 9.25 6.00
C ARG A 76 -11.46 8.27 5.82
N LEU A 77 -10.27 8.77 5.55
CA LEU A 77 -9.08 7.94 5.42
C LEU A 77 -8.76 7.28 6.77
N GLN A 78 -8.82 8.05 7.88
CA GLN A 78 -8.71 7.54 9.24
C GLN A 78 -9.74 6.45 9.53
N ARG A 79 -11.03 6.67 9.22
CA ARG A 79 -12.08 5.67 9.41
C ARG A 79 -11.88 4.42 8.55
N ALA A 80 -11.48 4.56 7.29
CA ALA A 80 -11.22 3.44 6.39
C ALA A 80 -10.10 2.54 6.96
N TRP A 81 -9.09 3.19 7.53
CA TRP A 81 -8.00 2.55 8.24
C TRP A 81 -8.41 1.91 9.58
N GLU A 82 -9.30 2.53 10.35
CA GLU A 82 -9.86 1.94 11.57
C GLU A 82 -10.75 0.73 11.27
N LEU A 83 -11.60 0.83 10.24
CA LEU A 83 -12.43 -0.27 9.73
C LEU A 83 -11.57 -1.44 9.23
N GLY A 84 -10.51 -1.16 8.46
CA GLY A 84 -9.56 -2.17 8.00
C GLY A 84 -8.82 -2.85 9.15
N HIS A 85 -8.52 -2.14 10.23
CA HIS A 85 -7.94 -2.73 11.43
C HIS A 85 -8.96 -3.62 12.16
N ALA A 86 -10.20 -3.15 12.33
CA ALA A 86 -11.28 -3.93 12.97
C ALA A 86 -11.62 -5.21 12.20
N ALA A 87 -11.56 -5.19 10.86
CA ALA A 87 -11.73 -6.36 10.02
C ALA A 87 -10.56 -7.36 10.15
N GLN A 88 -9.33 -6.89 10.25
CA GLN A 88 -8.15 -7.74 10.46
C GLN A 88 -8.15 -8.36 11.88
N SER A 89 -8.55 -7.61 12.90
CA SER A 89 -8.69 -8.12 14.27
C SER A 89 -9.75 -9.21 14.41
N ARG A 90 -10.77 -9.24 13.53
CA ARG A 90 -11.78 -10.30 13.48
C ARG A 90 -11.28 -11.58 12.78
N SER A 91 -10.17 -11.50 12.05
CA SER A 91 -9.62 -12.62 11.28
C SER A 91 -8.60 -13.47 12.06
N ALA A 92 -8.41 -13.20 13.36
CA ALA A 92 -7.76 -14.19 14.22
C ALA A 92 -8.71 -15.40 14.29
N PRO A 93 -8.38 -16.56 13.70
CA PRO A 93 -9.17 -17.76 13.91
C PRO A 93 -9.19 -17.97 15.42
N SER A 94 -10.40 -18.03 15.96
CA SER A 94 -10.66 -18.55 17.28
C SER A 94 -9.91 -19.88 17.38
N GLN A 95 -8.74 -19.88 18.01
CA GLN A 95 -8.16 -21.15 18.44
C GLN A 95 -9.16 -21.68 19.46
N CYS A 96 -9.91 -22.68 19.00
CA CYS A 96 -10.79 -23.50 19.79
C CYS A 96 -10.10 -23.79 21.12
N SER A 97 -10.72 -23.30 22.19
CA SER A 97 -10.44 -23.80 23.53
C SER A 97 -10.73 -25.31 23.51
N PRO A 98 -9.77 -26.20 23.82
CA PRO A 98 -10.14 -27.55 24.20
C PRO A 98 -10.88 -27.45 25.54
N SER A 99 -12.13 -27.89 25.56
CA SER A 99 -12.96 -27.97 26.77
C SER A 99 -12.30 -28.85 27.83
N PRO A 100 -12.48 -28.58 29.13
CA PRO A 100 -12.02 -29.47 30.18
C PRO A 100 -12.98 -30.67 30.28
N THR A 101 -12.57 -31.84 29.83
CA THR A 101 -13.28 -33.08 30.17
C THR A 101 -12.65 -33.66 31.43
N VAL A 102 -13.39 -33.49 32.53
CA VAL A 102 -13.25 -34.26 33.76
C VAL A 102 -13.68 -35.70 33.49
N GLY A 103 -12.88 -36.67 33.94
CA GLY A 103 -13.14 -38.11 33.89
C GLY A 103 -12.12 -38.87 34.71
#